data_AF-A0A522ALL8-F1
#
_entry.id   AF-A0A522ALL8-F1
#
_cell.length_a   1.000
_cell.length_b   1.000
_cell.length_c   1.000
_cell.angle_alpha   90.00
_cell.angle_beta   90.00
_cell.angle_gamma   90.00
#
_symmetry.space_group_name_H-M   'P 1'
#
loop_
_entity.id
_entity.type
_entity.pdbx_description
1 polymer ?
#
loop_
_entity_poly.entity_id
_entity_poly.type
_entity_poly.pdbx_seq_one_letter_code
_entity_poly.pdbx_strand_id
1 'polypeptide(L)'
;MSKTKFLLTTLLIVGLGALCLYLNRDWFAKKPIQISHRVSPWLRPAPGRRANPLDKANPVVFSLNGFYKLTEIKVVIAADLATNKYAHPLWHLVSDSNSVFTASFGYGERIRGLRPADKGATPDFLEPEVKYHLTVKTADAQAEHEFSTTAKQ
;
A
#
# COMPACT_ATOMS: atom_id res chain seq x y z
N MET A 1 58.45 5.44 4.89
CA MET A 1 57.47 4.82 3.97
C MET A 1 57.63 5.49 2.60
N SER A 2 57.88 4.78 1.50
CA SER A 2 58.06 5.45 0.20
C SER A 2 56.73 6.02 -0.30
N LYS A 3 56.76 7.18 -0.98
CA LYS A 3 55.56 7.89 -1.47
C LYS A 3 54.64 6.99 -2.31
N THR A 4 55.24 6.08 -3.08
CA THR A 4 54.55 5.05 -3.87
C THR A 4 53.76 4.05 -3.02
N LYS A 5 54.33 3.58 -1.91
CA LYS A 5 53.64 2.68 -0.99
C LYS A 5 52.46 3.38 -0.33
N PHE A 6 52.64 4.64 0.08
CA PHE A 6 51.56 5.44 0.66
C PHE A 6 50.39 5.62 -0.33
N LEU A 7 50.67 6.00 -1.58
CA LEU A 7 49.67 6.12 -2.65
C LEU A 7 48.91 4.83 -2.91
N LEU A 8 49.61 3.69 -3.01
CA LEU A 8 48.99 2.38 -3.22
C LEU A 8 48.08 1.98 -2.04
N THR A 9 48.52 2.20 -0.80
CA THR A 9 47.70 1.91 0.37
C THR A 9 46.46 2.80 0.41
N THR A 10 46.58 4.09 0.12
CA THR A 10 45.42 4.99 0.07
C THR A 10 44.43 4.58 -1.01
N LEU A 11 44.91 4.23 -2.20
CA LEU A 11 44.07 3.82 -3.32
C LEU A 11 43.33 2.51 -3.05
N LEU A 12 44.01 1.56 -2.37
CA LEU A 12 43.41 0.32 -1.90
C LEU A 12 42.29 0.58 -0.89
N ILE A 13 42.54 1.45 0.11
CA ILE A 13 41.53 1.80 1.14
C ILE A 13 40.31 2.47 0.51
N VAL A 14 40.52 3.41 -0.41
CA VAL A 14 39.42 4.08 -1.12
C VAL A 14 38.64 3.10 -1.98
N GLY A 15 39.32 2.20 -2.70
CA GLY A 15 38.68 1.15 -3.49
C GLY A 15 37.83 0.19 -2.65
N LEU A 16 38.35 -0.27 -1.51
CA LEU A 16 37.60 -1.10 -0.56
C LEU A 16 36.41 -0.34 0.05
N GLY A 17 36.59 0.92 0.40
CA GLY A 17 35.51 1.77 0.91
C GLY A 17 34.37 1.92 -0.10
N ALA A 18 34.70 2.22 -1.36
CA ALA A 18 33.72 2.32 -2.44
C ALA A 18 32.99 1.00 -2.71
N LEU A 19 33.71 -0.14 -2.69
CA LEU A 19 33.12 -1.45 -2.85
C LEU A 19 32.18 -1.80 -1.69
N CYS A 20 32.56 -1.49 -0.46
CA CYS A 20 31.71 -1.69 0.72
C CYS A 20 30.41 -0.87 0.64
N LEU A 21 30.50 0.39 0.20
CA LEU A 21 29.32 1.24 -0.01
C LEU A 21 28.44 0.72 -1.15
N TYR A 22 29.04 0.20 -2.22
CA TYR A 22 28.31 -0.39 -3.34
C TYR A 22 27.56 -1.66 -2.91
N LEU A 23 28.22 -2.56 -2.19
CA LEU A 23 27.61 -3.82 -1.71
C LEU A 23 26.56 -3.58 -0.61
N ASN A 24 26.70 -2.53 0.20
CA ASN A 24 25.74 -2.18 1.25
C ASN A 24 24.72 -1.12 0.82
N ARG A 25 24.59 -0.85 -0.48
CA ARG A 25 23.67 0.16 -0.99
C ARG A 25 22.22 -0.10 -0.59
N ASP A 26 21.82 -1.37 -0.51
CA ASP A 26 20.45 -1.76 -0.16
C ASP A 26 20.15 -1.67 1.35
N TRP A 27 21.18 -1.55 2.21
CA TRP A 27 20.97 -1.39 3.64
C TRP A 27 20.27 -0.06 3.97
N PHE A 28 20.55 0.98 3.18
CA PHE A 28 19.93 2.30 3.32
C PHE A 28 18.60 2.45 2.58
N ALA A 29 18.21 1.45 1.77
CA ALA A 29 16.94 1.49 1.07
C ALA A 29 15.80 1.33 2.08
N LYS A 30 14.84 2.26 2.06
CA LYS A 30 13.61 2.11 2.86
C LYS A 30 12.89 0.85 2.41
N LYS A 31 12.55 -0.04 3.35
CA LYS A 31 11.80 -1.27 3.04
C LYS A 31 10.47 -0.88 2.35
N PRO A 32 10.18 -1.40 1.15
CA PRO A 32 8.92 -1.11 0.49
C PRO A 32 7.76 -1.65 1.33
N ILE A 33 6.64 -0.92 1.31
CA ILE A 33 5.40 -1.39 1.91
C ILE A 33 4.89 -2.52 1.03
N GLN A 34 4.81 -3.72 1.58
CA GLN A 34 4.25 -4.87 0.87
C GLN A 34 2.81 -5.04 1.30
N ILE A 35 1.93 -5.15 0.33
CA ILE A 35 0.50 -5.33 0.53
C ILE A 35 0.16 -6.75 0.07
N SER A 36 -0.60 -7.45 0.88
CA SER A 36 -1.20 -8.74 0.56
C SER A 36 -2.70 -8.63 0.74
N HIS A 37 -3.47 -9.43 0.00
CA HIS A 37 -4.92 -9.44 0.11
C HIS A 37 -5.41 -10.86 0.38
N ARG A 38 -6.52 -10.96 1.10
CA ARG A 38 -7.23 -12.20 1.34
C ARG A 38 -8.70 -11.99 1.03
N VAL A 39 -9.25 -12.90 0.22
CA VAL A 39 -10.68 -12.94 -0.13
C VAL A 39 -11.27 -14.18 0.53
N SER A 40 -12.30 -14.03 1.34
CA SER A 40 -12.98 -15.19 1.96
C SER A 40 -14.39 -14.84 2.45
N PRO A 41 -15.38 -15.72 2.24
CA PRO A 41 -16.74 -15.56 2.77
C PRO A 41 -16.80 -15.45 4.30
N TRP A 42 -15.82 -16.05 4.99
CA TRP A 42 -15.75 -16.12 6.45
C TRP A 42 -15.13 -14.87 7.08
N LEU A 43 -14.64 -13.92 6.26
CA LEU A 43 -14.16 -12.65 6.76
C LEU A 43 -15.34 -11.85 7.28
N ARG A 44 -15.28 -11.48 8.56
CA ARG A 44 -16.33 -10.66 9.17
C ARG A 44 -16.37 -9.30 8.45
N PRO A 45 -17.57 -8.78 8.13
CA PRO A 45 -17.71 -7.41 7.66
C PRO A 45 -17.02 -6.46 8.62
N ALA A 46 -16.39 -5.42 8.07
CA ALA A 46 -15.68 -4.43 8.86
C ALA A 46 -16.57 -3.83 9.98
N PRO A 47 -16.02 -3.50 11.16
CA PRO A 47 -16.78 -2.85 12.22
C PRO A 47 -17.43 -1.56 11.71
N GLY A 48 -18.76 -1.49 11.73
CA GLY A 48 -19.54 -0.35 11.23
C GLY A 48 -19.98 -0.40 9.77
N ARG A 49 -19.52 -1.39 8.98
CA ARG A 49 -20.11 -1.70 7.67
C ARG A 49 -21.30 -2.64 7.89
N ARG A 50 -22.52 -2.11 7.80
CA ARG A 50 -23.70 -2.97 7.60
C ARG A 50 -23.49 -3.70 6.27
N ALA A 51 -23.63 -5.02 6.26
CA ALA A 51 -23.55 -5.79 5.02
C ALA A 51 -24.52 -5.16 4.00
N ASN A 52 -23.97 -4.60 2.92
CA ASN A 52 -24.82 -3.94 1.95
C ASN A 52 -25.44 -5.06 1.08
N PRO A 53 -26.77 -5.13 0.96
CA PRO A 53 -27.42 -6.17 0.17
C PRO A 53 -27.02 -6.17 -1.32
N LEU A 54 -26.36 -5.10 -1.79
CA LEU A 54 -25.83 -4.97 -3.15
C LEU A 54 -24.37 -5.49 -3.30
N ASP A 55 -23.68 -5.87 -2.22
CA ASP A 55 -22.35 -6.48 -2.29
C ASP A 55 -22.42 -7.89 -2.90
N LYS A 56 -22.01 -8.03 -4.17
CA LYS A 56 -21.96 -9.30 -4.90
C LYS A 56 -20.65 -10.08 -4.71
N ALA A 57 -19.59 -9.40 -4.25
CA ALA A 57 -18.28 -10.00 -4.05
C ALA A 57 -18.05 -10.46 -2.59
N ASN A 58 -17.16 -11.43 -2.44
CA ASN A 58 -16.66 -11.81 -1.12
C ASN A 58 -15.88 -10.66 -0.46
N PRO A 59 -15.91 -10.53 0.87
CA PRO A 59 -15.14 -9.52 1.58
C PRO A 59 -13.64 -9.67 1.29
N VAL A 60 -12.95 -8.53 1.18
CA VAL A 60 -11.50 -8.44 0.96
C VAL A 60 -10.86 -7.77 2.15
N VAL A 61 -9.82 -8.40 2.69
CA VAL A 61 -8.96 -7.83 3.74
C VAL A 61 -7.55 -7.67 3.19
N PHE A 62 -6.98 -6.49 3.40
CA PHE A 62 -5.61 -6.17 3.06
C PHE A 62 -4.74 -6.24 4.31
N SER A 63 -3.57 -6.83 4.16
CA SER A 63 -2.54 -6.93 5.21
C SER A 63 -1.24 -6.35 4.68
N LEU A 64 -0.65 -5.46 5.47
CA LEU A 64 0.63 -4.83 5.25
C LEU A 64 1.73 -5.64 5.96
N ASN A 65 2.96 -5.57 5.48
CA ASN A 65 4.13 -6.20 6.11
C ASN A 65 4.56 -5.57 7.46
N GLY A 66 3.83 -4.56 7.96
CA GLY A 66 4.14 -3.86 9.19
C GLY A 66 3.06 -2.86 9.58
N PHE A 67 3.28 -2.13 10.67
CA PHE A 67 2.39 -1.08 11.12
C PHE A 67 2.77 0.25 10.50
N TYR A 68 1.87 0.84 9.72
CA TYR A 68 2.11 2.09 9.01
C TYR A 68 1.05 3.14 9.35
N LYS A 69 1.47 4.42 9.39
CA LYS A 69 0.54 5.56 9.47
C LYS A 69 0.06 5.89 8.06
N LEU A 70 -1.14 5.45 7.73
CA LEU A 70 -1.72 5.60 6.40
C LEU A 70 -2.30 7.00 6.21
N THR A 71 -1.84 7.74 5.22
CA THR A 71 -2.33 9.09 4.91
C THR A 71 -3.39 9.08 3.81
N GLU A 72 -3.32 8.14 2.88
CA GLU A 72 -4.29 7.98 1.80
C GLU A 72 -4.49 6.48 1.50
N ILE A 73 -5.74 6.09 1.26
CA ILE A 73 -6.11 4.78 0.71
C ILE A 73 -7.03 5.05 -0.46
N LYS A 74 -6.71 4.47 -1.61
CA LYS A 74 -7.49 4.63 -2.83
C LYS A 74 -7.66 3.29 -3.53
N VAL A 75 -8.89 2.98 -3.92
CA VAL A 75 -9.22 1.82 -4.74
C VAL A 75 -9.91 2.31 -6.01
N VAL A 76 -9.40 1.87 -7.15
CA VAL A 76 -9.92 2.16 -8.49
C VAL A 76 -9.99 0.86 -9.30
N ILE A 77 -10.82 0.82 -10.33
CA ILE A 77 -10.79 -0.27 -11.31
C ILE A 77 -9.51 -0.13 -12.14
N ALA A 78 -8.78 -1.23 -12.32
CA ALA A 78 -7.50 -1.21 -13.03
C ALA A 78 -7.66 -0.81 -14.51
N ALA A 79 -8.75 -1.24 -15.15
CA ALA A 79 -9.07 -0.86 -16.52
C ALA A 79 -9.34 0.64 -16.68
N ASP A 80 -10.02 1.25 -15.71
CA ASP A 80 -10.31 2.69 -15.71
C ASP A 80 -9.03 3.50 -15.47
N LEU A 81 -8.14 3.03 -14.58
CA LEU A 81 -6.86 3.68 -14.34
C LEU A 81 -5.95 3.65 -15.58
N ALA A 82 -6.01 2.57 -16.36
CA ALA A 82 -5.23 2.43 -17.59
C ALA A 82 -5.71 3.37 -18.72
N THR A 83 -7.00 3.67 -18.76
CA THR A 83 -7.62 4.47 -19.83
C THR A 83 -7.81 5.94 -19.43
N ASN A 84 -7.96 6.23 -18.14
CA ASN A 84 -8.21 7.55 -17.60
C ASN A 84 -7.32 7.85 -16.38
N LYS A 85 -6.52 8.92 -16.47
CA LYS A 85 -5.70 9.43 -15.36
C LYS A 85 -6.52 9.83 -14.12
N TYR A 86 -7.79 10.15 -14.31
CA TYR A 86 -8.75 10.53 -13.27
C TYR A 86 -9.84 9.48 -13.09
N ALA A 87 -9.45 8.21 -13.06
CA ALA A 87 -10.35 7.10 -12.75
C ALA A 87 -11.13 7.37 -11.45
N HIS A 88 -12.43 7.06 -11.49
CA HIS A 88 -13.30 7.29 -10.34
C HIS A 88 -12.90 6.33 -9.21
N PRO A 89 -12.57 6.83 -8.01
CA PRO A 89 -12.20 5.97 -6.91
C PRO A 89 -13.46 5.37 -6.27
N LEU A 90 -13.56 4.05 -6.30
CA LEU A 90 -14.62 3.30 -5.61
C LEU A 90 -14.52 3.47 -4.09
N TRP A 91 -13.30 3.68 -3.59
CA TRP A 91 -13.07 3.96 -2.19
C TRP A 91 -11.87 4.88 -2.05
N HIS A 92 -12.06 6.04 -1.43
CA HIS A 92 -11.00 7.02 -1.23
C HIS A 92 -11.05 7.57 0.18
N LEU A 93 -10.03 7.25 0.97
CA LEU A 93 -9.83 7.77 2.32
C LEU A 93 -8.57 8.62 2.37
N VAL A 94 -8.64 9.74 3.09
CA VAL A 94 -7.52 10.66 3.35
C VAL A 94 -7.44 10.98 4.84
N SER A 95 -6.23 11.25 5.33
CA SER A 95 -5.97 11.70 6.69
C SER A 95 -5.36 13.09 6.68
N ASP A 96 -5.99 14.01 7.40
CA ASP A 96 -5.54 15.41 7.45
C ASP A 96 -4.33 15.61 8.39
N SER A 97 -4.13 14.73 9.38
CA SER A 97 -3.03 14.91 10.35
C SER A 97 -2.71 13.71 11.25
N ASN A 98 -3.67 12.81 11.53
CA ASN A 98 -3.52 11.84 12.63
C ASN A 98 -4.12 10.46 12.30
N SER A 99 -3.51 9.76 11.33
CA SER A 99 -3.80 8.34 11.16
C SER A 99 -3.19 7.50 12.28
N VAL A 100 -3.96 6.50 12.70
CA VAL A 100 -3.46 5.44 13.58
C VAL A 100 -2.53 4.53 12.78
N PHE A 101 -1.64 3.83 13.50
CA PHE A 101 -0.85 2.75 12.94
C PHE A 101 -1.76 1.58 12.55
N THR A 102 -1.78 1.25 11.27
CA THR A 102 -2.62 0.19 10.71
C THR A 102 -1.72 -0.86 10.07
N ALA A 103 -1.96 -2.13 10.39
CA ALA A 103 -1.28 -3.27 9.77
C ALA A 103 -2.20 -4.05 8.83
N SER A 104 -3.50 -4.04 9.07
CA SER A 104 -4.50 -4.65 8.20
C SER A 104 -5.79 -3.86 8.25
N PHE A 105 -6.57 -3.94 7.17
CA PHE A 105 -7.88 -3.31 7.06
C PHE A 105 -8.72 -4.02 6.00
N GLY A 106 -10.03 -4.08 6.24
CA GLY A 106 -11.00 -4.52 5.26
C GLY A 106 -11.32 -3.43 4.23
N TYR A 107 -11.69 -3.85 3.02
CA TYR A 107 -12.29 -2.92 2.05
C TYR A 107 -13.56 -2.27 2.65
N GLY A 108 -13.65 -0.95 2.57
CA GLY A 108 -14.76 -0.18 3.13
C GLY A 108 -14.79 -0.11 4.67
N GLU A 109 -13.71 -0.49 5.34
CA GLU A 109 -13.58 -0.35 6.80
C GLU A 109 -13.38 1.11 7.22
N ARG A 110 -14.00 1.50 8.33
CA ARG A 110 -13.72 2.80 8.95
C ARG A 110 -12.42 2.73 9.74
N ILE A 111 -11.32 3.17 9.15
CA ILE A 111 -10.02 3.24 9.82
C ILE A 111 -9.95 4.53 10.64
N ARG A 112 -9.55 4.42 11.91
CA ARG A 112 -9.45 5.57 12.81
C ARG A 112 -8.37 6.55 12.33
N GLY A 113 -8.78 7.82 12.16
CA GLY A 113 -7.91 8.89 11.68
C GLY A 113 -7.95 9.11 10.16
N LEU A 114 -8.62 8.23 9.43
CA LEU A 114 -8.92 8.37 8.00
C LEU A 114 -10.39 8.77 7.82
N ARG A 115 -10.66 9.60 6.81
CA ARG A 115 -12.00 10.06 6.45
C ARG A 115 -12.17 9.95 4.93
N PRO A 116 -13.42 9.77 4.44
CA PRO A 116 -13.68 9.86 3.01
C PRO A 116 -13.19 11.20 2.46
N ALA A 117 -12.50 11.17 1.31
CA ALA A 117 -12.00 12.38 0.66
C ALA A 117 -13.15 13.32 0.28
N ASP A 118 -14.22 12.75 -0.26
CA ASP A 118 -15.46 13.46 -0.54
C ASP A 118 -16.45 13.33 0.63
N LYS A 119 -17.07 14.45 1.01
CA LYS A 119 -17.97 14.49 2.15
C LYS A 119 -19.17 13.55 1.95
N GLY A 120 -19.24 12.51 2.77
CA GLY A 120 -20.32 11.52 2.71
C GLY A 120 -20.11 10.41 1.69
N ALA A 121 -18.95 10.35 1.02
CA ALA A 121 -18.65 9.25 0.12
C ALA A 121 -18.61 7.92 0.88
N THR A 122 -19.35 6.96 0.34
CA THR A 122 -19.36 5.57 0.78
C THR A 122 -18.55 4.72 -0.18
N PRO A 123 -17.91 3.64 0.28
CA PRO A 123 -17.26 2.70 -0.62
C PRO A 123 -18.29 2.08 -1.57
N ASP A 124 -17.98 2.08 -2.86
CA ASP A 124 -18.78 1.42 -3.88
C ASP A 124 -18.64 -0.10 -3.82
N PHE A 125 -19.58 -0.77 -4.47
CA PHE A 125 -19.63 -2.23 -4.56
C PHE A 125 -18.42 -2.77 -5.32
N LEU A 126 -17.86 -3.86 -4.81
CA LEU A 126 -16.93 -4.65 -5.59
C LEU A 126 -17.73 -5.65 -6.41
N GLU A 127 -17.55 -5.60 -7.71
CA GLU A 127 -17.96 -6.63 -8.65
C GLU A 127 -16.97 -7.80 -8.62
N PRO A 128 -17.48 -9.05 -8.67
CA PRO A 128 -16.63 -10.24 -8.75
C PRO A 128 -15.88 -10.30 -10.08
N GLU A 129 -14.71 -10.94 -10.09
CA GLU A 129 -13.87 -11.17 -11.28
C GLU A 129 -13.32 -9.90 -11.96
N VAL A 130 -13.55 -8.73 -11.36
CA VAL A 130 -12.97 -7.47 -11.80
C VAL A 130 -11.61 -7.26 -11.12
N LYS A 131 -10.65 -6.71 -11.87
CA LYS A 131 -9.34 -6.31 -11.35
C LYS A 131 -9.40 -4.88 -10.81
N TYR A 132 -8.96 -4.72 -9.58
CA TYR A 132 -8.87 -3.45 -8.88
C TYR A 132 -7.42 -3.14 -8.54
N HIS A 133 -7.11 -1.85 -8.51
CA HIS A 133 -5.83 -1.31 -8.11
C HIS A 133 -6.00 -0.57 -6.79
N LEU A 134 -5.31 -1.02 -5.76
CA LEU A 134 -5.24 -0.42 -4.44
C LEU A 134 -3.95 0.38 -4.33
N THR A 135 -4.07 1.67 -4.03
CA THR A 135 -2.95 2.53 -3.67
C THR A 135 -3.04 2.90 -2.20
N VAL A 136 -1.94 2.73 -1.47
CA VAL A 136 -1.79 3.10 -0.07
C VAL A 136 -0.63 4.07 0.05
N LYS A 137 -0.86 5.21 0.69
CA LYS A 137 0.19 6.18 1.00
C LYS A 137 0.39 6.34 2.49
N THR A 138 1.61 6.66 2.84
CA THR A 138 2.06 7.10 4.15
C THR A 138 2.72 8.48 3.98
N ALA A 139 3.20 9.07 5.08
CA ALA A 139 3.93 10.33 4.99
C ALA A 139 5.21 10.24 4.14
N ASP A 140 5.87 9.07 4.15
CA ASP A 140 7.22 8.90 3.59
C ASP A 140 7.30 7.94 2.39
N ALA A 141 6.22 7.21 2.09
CA ALA A 141 6.22 6.14 1.11
C ALA A 141 4.82 5.87 0.54
N GLN A 142 4.78 5.31 -0.66
CA GLN A 142 3.59 4.84 -1.35
C GLN A 142 3.79 3.39 -1.77
N ALA A 143 2.71 2.61 -1.73
CA ALA A 143 2.64 1.28 -2.30
C ALA A 143 1.36 1.08 -3.08
N GLU A 144 1.47 0.19 -4.07
CA GLU A 144 0.42 -0.14 -5.01
C GLU A 144 0.26 -1.65 -5.06
N HIS A 145 -0.97 -2.11 -5.21
CA HIS A 145 -1.30 -3.53 -5.19
C HIS A 145 -2.53 -3.82 -6.03
N GLU A 146 -2.42 -4.76 -6.95
CA GLU A 146 -3.56 -5.22 -7.74
C GLU A 146 -4.21 -6.45 -7.09
N PHE A 147 -5.54 -6.46 -7.05
CA PHE A 147 -6.31 -7.57 -6.52
C PHE A 147 -7.56 -7.81 -7.35
N SER A 148 -8.09 -9.03 -7.25
CA SER A 148 -9.37 -9.41 -7.83
C SER A 148 -10.24 -10.04 -6.76
N THR A 149 -11.54 -9.88 -6.89
CA THR A 149 -12.50 -10.50 -5.98
C THR A 149 -13.13 -11.72 -6.61
N THR A 150 -13.62 -12.64 -5.78
CA THR A 150 -14.40 -13.80 -6.23
C THR A 150 -15.88 -13.58 -5.94
N ALA A 151 -16.73 -14.22 -6.74
CA ALA A 151 -18.16 -14.24 -6.51
C ALA A 151 -18.48 -14.81 -5.13
N LYS A 152 -19.48 -14.22 -4.49
CA LYS A 152 -20.06 -14.75 -3.25
C LYS A 152 -20.68 -16.12 -3.55
N GLN A 153 -20.17 -17.16 -2.89
CA GLN A 153 -20.67 -18.54 -3.00
C GLN A 153 -22.00 -18.69 -2.26
#